data_AF-W1XYB6-F1
#
_entry.id   AF-W1XYB6-F1
#
_cell.length_a   1.000
_cell.length_b   1.000
_cell.length_c   1.000
_cell.angle_alpha   90.00
_cell.angle_beta   90.00
_cell.angle_gamma   90.00
#
_symmetry.space_group_name_H-M   'P 1'
#
loop_
_entity.id
_entity.type
_entity.pdbx_description
1 polymer ?
#
loop_
_entity_poly.entity_id
_entity_poly.type
_entity_poly.pdbx_seq_one_letter_code
_entity_poly.pdbx_strand_id
1 'polypeptide(L)' 'LEWYLSHFIEDRDKLDSWLYVLLLMSVYQLQYLDKLPDHAVVSEAVEIAKLRKKGSEKLVNAVLRRILREGLPDI' A
#
# COMPACT_ATOMS: atom_id res chain seq x y z
N LEU A 1 -0.43 1.33 -12.03
CA LEU A 1 -0.65 1.18 -10.57
C LEU A 1 -1.13 -0.22 -10.20
N GLU A 2 -2.27 -0.69 -10.74
CA GLU A 2 -2.77 -2.04 -10.43
C GLU A 2 -1.76 -3.15 -10.76
N TRP A 3 -1.06 -3.04 -11.90
CA TRP A 3 0.02 -3.95 -12.30
C TRP A 3 1.19 -3.98 -11.30
N TYR A 4 1.58 -2.83 -10.75
CA TYR A 4 2.61 -2.81 -9.71
C TYR A 4 2.13 -3.54 -8.47
N LEU A 5 0.91 -3.22 -8.02
CA LEU A 5 0.35 -3.78 -6.79
C LEU A 5 0.14 -5.30 -6.89
N SER A 6 -0.18 -5.85 -8.08
CA SER A 6 -0.34 -7.29 -8.29
C SER A 6 0.94 -8.11 -8.08
N HIS A 7 2.12 -7.49 -8.02
CA HIS A 7 3.37 -8.18 -7.64
C HIS A 7 3.53 -8.36 -6.12
N PHE A 8 2.74 -7.63 -5.32
CA PHE A 8 2.84 -7.59 -3.87
C PHE A 8 1.63 -8.19 -3.15
N ILE A 9 0.53 -8.42 -3.85
CA ILE A 9 -0.66 -9.09 -3.34
C ILE A 9 -0.97 -10.30 -4.22
N GLU A 10 -1.35 -11.43 -3.60
CA GLU A 10 -1.67 -12.65 -4.36
C GLU A 10 -2.98 -12.51 -5.13
N ASP A 11 -4.05 -12.15 -4.42
CA ASP A 11 -5.41 -12.21 -4.95
C ASP A 11 -6.18 -10.95 -4.54
N ARG A 12 -6.52 -10.14 -5.54
CA ARG A 12 -7.31 -8.90 -5.36
C ARG A 12 -8.69 -9.21 -4.80
N ASP A 13 -9.30 -10.31 -5.21
CA ASP A 13 -10.70 -10.63 -4.87
C ASP A 13 -10.85 -11.14 -3.43
N LYS A 14 -9.74 -11.56 -2.82
CA LYS A 14 -9.66 -11.90 -1.38
C LYS A 14 -9.47 -10.67 -0.50
N LEU A 15 -9.15 -9.52 -1.08
CA LEU A 15 -8.93 -8.29 -0.35
C LEU A 15 -10.24 -7.50 -0.27
N ASP A 16 -10.54 -6.90 0.89
CA ASP A 16 -11.62 -5.93 0.97
C ASP A 16 -11.37 -4.80 -0.05
N SER A 17 -12.34 -4.48 -0.90
CA SER A 17 -12.11 -3.57 -2.05
C SER A 17 -11.55 -2.21 -1.64
N TRP A 18 -11.90 -1.73 -0.45
CA TRP A 18 -11.37 -0.47 0.07
C TRP A 18 -9.90 -0.55 0.47
N LEU A 19 -9.46 -1.71 0.94
CA LEU A 19 -8.06 -1.93 1.31
C LEU A 19 -7.19 -1.91 0.06
N TYR A 20 -7.75 -2.41 -1.05
CA TYR A 20 -7.10 -2.36 -2.36
C TYR A 20 -6.94 -0.92 -2.84
N VAL A 21 -8.00 -0.10 -2.72
CA VAL A 21 -7.95 1.33 -3.05
C VAL A 21 -6.94 2.07 -2.16
N LEU A 22 -6.89 1.77 -0.86
CA LEU A 22 -5.91 2.36 0.05
C LEU A 22 -4.47 2.04 -0.37
N LEU A 23 -4.19 0.78 -0.73
CA LEU A 23 -2.89 0.37 -1.22
C LEU A 23 -2.54 1.05 -2.55
N LEU A 24 -3.48 1.15 -3.49
CA LEU A 24 -3.28 1.87 -4.75
C LEU A 24 -2.93 3.34 -4.56
N MET A 25 -3.67 4.02 -3.67
CA MET A 25 -3.39 5.40 -3.29
C MET A 25 -1.99 5.54 -2.70
N SER A 26 -1.63 4.64 -1.78
CA SER A 26 -0.32 4.64 -1.14
C SER A 26 0.81 4.42 -2.15
N VAL A 27 0.66 3.46 -3.08
CA VAL A 27 1.63 3.23 -4.16
C VAL A 27 1.78 4.47 -5.05
N TYR A 28 0.67 5.15 -5.37
CA TYR A 28 0.73 6.39 -6.14
C TYR A 28 1.49 7.49 -5.40
N GLN A 29 1.23 7.66 -4.10
CA GLN A 29 1.95 8.64 -3.28
C GLN A 29 3.45 8.33 -3.25
N LEU A 30 3.83 7.08 -3.03
CA LEU A 30 5.24 6.65 -3.00
C LEU A 30 5.95 6.84 -4.35
N GLN A 31 5.26 6.58 -5.47
CA GLN A 31 5.90 6.59 -6.79
C GLN A 31 5.96 7.97 -7.45
N TYR A 32 5.00 8.85 -7.17
CA TYR A 32 4.81 10.07 -7.96
C TYR A 32 4.81 11.36 -7.13
N LEU A 33 4.84 11.29 -5.80
CA LEU A 33 4.81 12.49 -4.94
C LEU A 33 6.14 12.70 -4.21
N ASP A 34 7.11 13.28 -4.92
CA ASP A 34 8.48 13.52 -4.43
C ASP A 34 8.59 14.36 -3.14
N LYS A 35 7.54 15.08 -2.76
CA LYS A 35 7.51 15.93 -1.56
C LYS A 35 7.09 15.18 -0.29
N LEU A 36 6.58 13.96 -0.40
CA LEU A 36 6.08 13.17 0.71
C LEU A 36 7.12 12.13 1.14
N PRO A 37 7.59 12.16 2.41
CA PRO A 37 8.45 11.12 2.92
C PRO A 37 7.74 9.75 2.95
N ASP A 38 8.43 8.68 2.54
CA ASP A 38 7.86 7.32 2.50
C ASP A 38 7.22 6.88 3.83
N HIS A 39 7.87 7.20 4.95
CA HIS A 39 7.38 6.83 6.27
C HIS A 39 6.06 7.53 6.62
N ALA A 40 5.81 8.74 6.10
CA ALA A 40 4.56 9.46 6.32
C ALA A 40 3.41 8.78 5.58
N VAL A 41 3.63 8.39 4.31
CA VAL A 41 2.65 7.64 3.51
C VAL A 41 2.30 6.31 4.18
N VAL A 42 3.32 5.55 4.62
CA VAL A 42 3.09 4.28 5.33
C VAL A 42 2.33 4.49 6.63
N SER A 43 2.71 5.48 7.44
CA SER A 43 2.05 5.75 8.73
C SER A 43 0.59 6.15 8.55
N GLU A 44 0.29 7.01 7.57
CA GLU A 44 -1.07 7.46 7.27
C GLU A 44 -1.93 6.28 6.80
N ALA A 45 -1.43 5.46 5.87
CA ALA A 45 -2.16 4.29 5.39
C ALA A 45 -2.43 3.27 6.52
N VAL A 46 -1.48 3.06 7.42
CA VAL A 46 -1.63 2.18 8.60
C VAL A 46 -2.73 2.69 9.53
N GLU A 47 -2.75 3.99 9.84
CA GLU A 47 -3.80 4.55 10.71
C GLU A 47 -5.17 4.54 10.03
N ILE A 48 -5.29 4.83 8.72
CA ILE A 48 -6.55 4.71 7.98
C ILE A 48 -7.08 3.27 8.03
N ALA A 49 -6.22 2.28 7.82
CA ALA A 49 -6.60 0.87 7.86
C ALA A 49 -7.09 0.46 9.26
N LYS A 50 -6.35 0.83 10.30
CA LYS A 50 -6.67 0.56 11.70
C LYS A 50 -8.02 1.17 12.11
N LEU A 51 -8.29 2.41 11.68
CA LEU A 51 -9.55 3.11 11.96
C LEU A 51 -10.75 2.42 11.33
N ARG A 52 -10.59 1.85 10.13
CA ARG A 52 -11.69 1.21 9.40
C ARG A 52 -11.93 -0.24 9.80
N LYS A 53 -10.86 -1.03 10.01
CA LYS A 53 -10.94 -2.43 10.42
C LYS A 53 -9.68 -2.83 11.19
N LYS A 54 -9.82 -3.02 12.50
CA LYS A 54 -8.71 -3.47 13.36
C LYS A 54 -8.11 -4.78 12.85
N GLY A 55 -6.79 -4.84 12.77
CA GLY A 55 -6.01 -5.93 12.21
C GLY A 55 -5.58 -5.72 10.75
N SER A 56 -6.30 -4.89 9.97
CA SER A 56 -5.95 -4.63 8.57
C SER A 56 -4.67 -3.79 8.42
N GLU A 57 -4.30 -3.03 9.45
CA GLU A 57 -3.08 -2.21 9.48
C GLU A 57 -1.80 -3.03 9.33
N LYS A 58 -1.81 -4.29 9.80
CA LYS A 58 -0.67 -5.21 9.68
C LYS A 58 -0.40 -5.56 8.22
N LEU A 59 -1.46 -5.82 7.47
CA LEU A 59 -1.37 -6.16 6.04
C LEU A 59 -0.87 -4.96 5.24
N VAL A 60 -1.45 -3.77 5.49
CA VAL A 60 -1.00 -2.52 4.83
C VAL A 60 0.46 -2.23 5.11
N ASN A 61 0.87 -2.27 6.38
CA ASN A 61 2.28 -2.06 6.74
C ASN A 61 3.20 -3.08 6.06
N ALA A 62 2.84 -4.36 6.07
CA ALA A 62 3.65 -5.42 5.44
C ALA A 62 3.81 -5.20 3.93
N VAL A 63 2.72 -4.90 3.22
CA VAL A 63 2.74 -4.67 1.76
C VAL A 63 3.54 -3.43 1.41
N LEU A 64 3.28 -2.28 2.06
CA LEU A 64 4.00 -1.04 1.74
C LEU A 64 5.48 -1.11 2.11
N ARG A 65 5.83 -1.73 3.24
CA ARG A 65 7.23 -1.97 3.61
C ARG A 65 7.94 -2.91 2.65
N ARG A 66 7.22 -3.89 2.08
CA ARG A 66 7.74 -4.77 1.04
C ARG A 66 8.05 -3.98 -0.22
N ILE A 67 7.12 -3.14 -0.68
CA ILE A 67 7.31 -2.25 -1.83
C ILE A 67 8.54 -1.35 -1.66
N LEU A 68 8.69 -0.70 -0.51
CA LEU A 68 9.84 0.19 -0.25
C LEU A 68 11.18 -0.54 -0.21
N ARG A 69 11.19 -1.82 0.18
CA ARG A 69 12.42 -2.63 0.26
C ARG A 69 12.79 -3.22 -1.09
N GLU A 70 11.81 -3.71 -1.83
CA GLU A 70 12.01 -4.42 -3.11
C GLU A 70 12.01 -3.47 -4.31
N GLY A 71 11.52 -2.25 -4.15
CA GLY A 71 11.26 -1.33 -5.26
C GLY A 71 10.01 -1.75 -6.05
N LEU A 72 9.57 -0.88 -6.97
CA LEU A 72 8.57 -1.28 -7.96
C LEU A 72 9.26 -1.99 -9.13
N PRO A 73 8.61 -3.00 -9.74
CA PRO A 73 9.14 -3.66 -10.91
C PRO A 73 9.37 -2.67 -12.07
N ASP A 74 10.45 -2.87 -12.82
CA ASP A 74 10.70 -2.12 -14.05
C ASP A 74 9.64 -2.47 -15.12
N ILE A 75 9.22 -1.47 -15.90
CA ILE A 75 8.30 -1.62 -17.04
C ILE A 75 9.08 -2.03 -18.29
#